data_AF-A0AA38LIK8-F1
#
_entry.id   AF-A0AA38LIK8-F1
#
_cell.length_a   1.000
_cell.length_b   1.000
_cell.length_c   1.000
_cell.angle_alpha   90.00
_cell.angle_beta   90.00
_cell.angle_gamma   90.00
#
_symmetry.space_group_name_H-M   'P 1'
#
loop_
_entity.id
_entity.type
_entity.pdbx_description
1 polymer ?
#
loop_
_entity_poly.entity_id
_entity_poly.type
_entity_poly.pdbx_seq_one_letter_code
_entity_poly.pdbx_strand_id
1 'polypeptide(L)'
;NNPLYIQSFTEGDDALKLHYIVHCSLDVIDERVNNPKKTGSTLNETFLGLLYPTENYKVYGYLTNTKVKFIMVTTDQDLRDADVRS
;
A
#
# COMPACT_ATOMS: atom_id res chain seq x y z
N ASN A 1 5.60 9.99 9.89
CA ASN A 1 4.42 9.13 9.63
C ASN A 1 3.94 8.56 10.96
N ASN A 2 2.83 9.04 11.52
CA ASN A 2 2.20 8.50 12.75
C ASN A 2 0.94 7.72 12.36
N PRO A 3 0.80 6.44 12.72
CA PRO A 3 -0.35 5.64 12.30
C PRO A 3 -1.64 6.16 12.94
N LEU A 4 -2.68 6.33 12.11
CA LEU A 4 -4.03 6.68 12.58
C LEU A 4 -4.81 5.43 13.00
N TYR A 5 -4.55 4.31 12.31
CA TYR A 5 -5.18 3.01 12.54
C TYR A 5 -4.29 1.91 11.96
N ILE A 6 -4.12 0.82 12.69
CA ILE A 6 -3.46 -0.40 12.22
C ILE A 6 -4.28 -1.57 12.74
N GLN A 7 -4.65 -2.48 11.86
CA GLN A 7 -5.37 -3.70 12.20
C GLN A 7 -4.88 -4.84 11.31
N SER A 8 -4.59 -5.98 11.94
CA SER A 8 -4.32 -7.25 11.25
C SER A 8 -5.57 -8.12 11.28
N PHE A 9 -5.84 -8.79 10.17
CA PHE A 9 -6.98 -9.70 10.00
C PHE A 9 -6.56 -11.17 9.92
N THR A 10 -5.26 -11.45 10.06
CA THR A 10 -4.69 -12.79 10.10
C THR A 10 -4.50 -13.23 11.54
N GLU A 11 -4.79 -14.49 11.85
CA GLU A 11 -4.48 -15.10 13.14
C GLU A 11 -3.03 -15.61 13.11
N GLY A 12 -2.11 -15.03 13.91
CA GLY A 12 -0.74 -15.54 14.05
C GLY A 12 0.36 -14.49 14.32
N ASP A 13 1.60 -14.97 14.46
CA ASP A 13 2.83 -14.19 14.74
C ASP A 13 3.29 -13.28 13.59
N ASP A 14 2.52 -13.19 12.50
CA ASP A 14 2.86 -12.37 11.33
C ASP A 14 2.69 -10.86 11.54
N ALA A 15 2.11 -10.43 12.67
CA ALA A 15 1.87 -9.01 12.95
C ALA A 15 3.14 -8.14 12.82
N LEU A 16 4.29 -8.63 13.32
CA LEU A 16 5.56 -7.92 13.21
C LEU A 16 6.02 -7.80 11.75
N LYS A 17 5.88 -8.88 10.97
CA LYS A 17 6.22 -8.90 9.53
C LYS A 17 5.32 -7.95 8.75
N LEU A 18 4.02 -7.94 9.03
CA LEU A 18 3.06 -7.03 8.40
C LEU A 18 3.37 -5.57 8.75
N HIS A 19 3.71 -5.27 10.01
CA HIS A 19 4.13 -3.93 10.42
C HIS A 19 5.41 -3.48 9.70
N TYR A 20 6.38 -4.39 9.53
CA TYR A 20 7.59 -4.10 8.75
C TYR A 20 7.27 -3.77 7.29
N ILE A 21 6.42 -4.58 6.64
CA ILE A 21 5.96 -4.34 5.26
C ILE A 21 5.29 -2.95 5.15
N VAL A 22 4.36 -2.63 6.05
CA VAL A 22 3.69 -1.33 6.07
C VAL A 22 4.70 -0.19 6.24
N HIS A 23 5.70 -0.35 7.10
CA HIS A 23 6.72 0.67 7.34
C HIS A 23 7.55 0.94 6.08
N CYS A 24 8.08 -0.10 5.42
CA CYS A 24 8.85 0.04 4.18
C CYS A 24 8.03 0.63 3.02
N SER A 25 6.72 0.38 3.00
CA SER A 25 5.82 0.92 1.98
C SER A 25 5.71 2.44 2.00
N LEU A 26 6.00 3.08 3.13
CA LEU A 26 5.96 4.53 3.27
C LEU A 26 6.96 5.21 2.35
N ASP A 27 8.17 4.66 2.24
CA ASP A 27 9.23 5.19 1.39
C ASP A 27 8.85 5.12 -0.10
N VAL A 28 8.21 4.01 -0.50
CA VAL A 28 7.71 3.82 -1.88
C VAL A 28 6.63 4.84 -2.22
N ILE A 29 5.69 5.09 -1.30
CA ILE A 29 4.66 6.12 -1.49
C ILE A 29 5.32 7.50 -1.62
N ASP A 30 6.26 7.82 -0.74
CA ASP A 30 6.95 9.12 -0.77
C ASP A 30 7.74 9.32 -2.06
N GLU A 31 8.41 8.29 -2.59
CA GLU A 31 9.08 8.37 -3.89
C GLU A 31 8.08 8.62 -5.04
N ARG A 32 6.98 7.86 -5.09
CA ARG A 32 5.98 7.98 -6.16
C ARG A 32 5.31 9.36 -6.19
N VAL A 33 4.97 9.88 -5.01
CA VAL A 33 4.31 11.18 -4.86
C VAL A 33 5.24 12.33 -5.23
N ASN A 34 6.52 12.23 -4.85
CA ASN A 34 7.51 13.25 -5.15
C ASN A 34 8.07 13.14 -6.57
N ASN A 35 7.87 12.01 -7.26
CA ASN A 35 8.40 11.79 -8.60
C ASN A 35 7.41 11.09 -9.57
N PRO A 36 6.25 11.73 -9.86
CA PRO A 36 5.17 11.12 -10.64
C PRO A 36 5.54 10.79 -12.09
N LYS A 37 6.60 11.41 -12.64
CA LYS A 37 7.05 11.17 -14.02
C LYS A 37 7.68 9.79 -14.23
N LYS A 38 8.21 9.16 -13.17
CA LYS A 38 8.87 7.84 -13.28
C LYS A 38 7.88 6.67 -13.21
N THR A 39 6.68 6.87 -12.68
CA THR A 39 5.85 5.78 -12.16
C THR A 39 4.64 5.49 -13.04
N GLY A 40 4.46 6.21 -14.15
CA GLY A 40 3.31 6.05 -15.05
C GLY A 40 1.96 6.39 -14.42
N SER A 41 1.96 6.83 -13.16
CA SER A 41 0.77 7.22 -12.40
C SER A 41 0.24 8.54 -12.95
N THR A 42 -1.04 8.56 -13.29
CA THR A 42 -1.69 9.82 -13.63
C THR A 42 -1.77 10.68 -12.36
N LEU A 43 -1.34 11.93 -12.48
CA LEU A 43 -1.11 12.90 -11.38
C LEU A 43 -2.33 13.20 -10.48
N ASN A 44 -3.48 12.56 -10.69
CA ASN A 44 -4.73 12.78 -9.96
C ASN A 44 -5.39 11.48 -9.47
N GLU A 45 -4.74 10.32 -9.65
CA GLU A 45 -5.26 9.08 -9.09
C GLU A 45 -4.83 8.92 -7.64
N THR A 46 -5.84 8.92 -6.76
CA THR A 46 -5.68 8.66 -5.33
C THR A 46 -5.29 7.20 -5.06
N PHE A 47 -5.66 6.28 -5.95
CA PHE A 47 -5.19 4.89 -5.91
C PHE A 47 -3.80 4.80 -6.56
N LEU A 48 -2.81 4.38 -5.77
CA LEU A 48 -1.42 4.24 -6.22
C LEU A 48 -1.13 2.85 -6.82
N GLY A 49 -2.13 1.96 -6.84
CA GLY A 49 -1.99 0.59 -7.34
C GLY A 49 -1.11 -0.29 -6.45
N LEU A 50 -0.60 -1.36 -7.04
CA LEU A 50 0.40 -2.23 -6.44
C LEU A 50 1.70 -1.42 -6.19
N LEU A 51 2.11 -1.33 -4.93
CA LEU A 51 3.37 -0.70 -4.53
C LEU A 51 4.54 -1.64 -4.86
N TYR A 52 4.48 -2.86 -4.34
CA TYR A 52 5.40 -3.94 -4.64
C TYR A 52 4.81 -5.28 -4.19
N PRO A 53 5.16 -6.39 -4.85
CA PRO A 53 4.92 -7.73 -4.34
C PRO A 53 6.02 -8.16 -3.37
N THR A 54 5.68 -9.07 -2.46
CA THR A 54 6.60 -9.89 -1.65
C THR A 54 6.32 -11.36 -1.94
N GLU A 55 7.06 -12.29 -1.33
CA GLU A 55 6.86 -13.74 -1.56
C GLU A 55 5.43 -14.22 -1.30
N ASN A 56 4.75 -13.66 -0.29
CA ASN A 56 3.44 -14.14 0.16
C ASN A 56 2.36 -13.05 0.16
N TYR A 57 2.75 -11.79 -0.05
CA TYR A 57 1.86 -10.64 0.08
C TYR A 57 1.98 -9.68 -1.09
N LYS A 58 0.86 -9.09 -1.45
CA LYS A 58 0.74 -7.91 -2.31
C LYS A 58 0.47 -6.68 -1.45
N VAL A 59 1.17 -5.58 -1.76
CA VAL A 59 1.02 -4.32 -1.04
C VAL A 59 0.41 -3.27 -1.96
N TYR A 60 -0.74 -2.75 -1.59
CA TYR A 60 -1.44 -1.69 -2.32
C TYR A 60 -1.40 -0.38 -1.54
N GLY A 61 -1.31 0.74 -2.27
CA GLY A 61 -1.26 2.07 -1.71
C GLY A 61 -2.40 2.95 -2.21
N TYR A 62 -2.90 3.81 -1.34
CA TYR A 62 -3.83 4.88 -1.70
C TYR A 62 -3.45 6.15 -0.93
N LEU A 63 -3.48 7.29 -1.60
CA LEU A 63 -3.22 8.61 -1.03
C LEU A 63 -4.44 9.50 -1.26
N THR A 64 -5.08 9.94 -0.19
CA THR A 64 -6.19 10.90 -0.29
C THR A 64 -5.70 12.29 -0.67
N ASN A 65 -6.61 13.15 -1.12
CA ASN A 65 -6.35 14.57 -1.33
C ASN A 65 -5.87 15.28 -0.05
N THR A 66 -6.30 14.81 1.13
CA THR A 66 -5.87 15.29 2.45
C THR A 66 -4.52 14.70 2.90
N LYS A 67 -3.82 13.98 2.02
CA LYS A 67 -2.50 13.37 2.25
C LYS A 67 -2.50 12.25 3.31
N VAL A 68 -3.66 11.62 3.54
CA VAL A 68 -3.74 10.39 4.35
C VAL A 68 -3.34 9.21 3.47
N LYS A 69 -2.39 8.40 3.96
CA LYS A 69 -1.89 7.19 3.31
C LYS A 69 -2.68 5.99 3.82
N PHE A 70 -3.33 5.26 2.93
CA PHE A 70 -3.89 3.94 3.20
C PHE A 70 -2.97 2.91 2.56
N ILE A 71 -2.59 1.90 3.35
CA ILE A 71 -1.75 0.79 2.92
C ILE A 71 -2.52 -0.49 3.22
N MET A 72 -2.73 -1.31 2.19
CA MET A 72 -3.38 -2.61 2.31
C MET A 72 -2.36 -3.69 1.99
N VAL A 73 -2.15 -4.61 2.93
CA VAL A 73 -1.32 -5.79 2.73
C VAL A 73 -2.26 -6.99 2.68
N THR A 74 -2.20 -7.74 1.59
CA THR A 74 -3.06 -8.91 1.37
C THR A 74 -2.23 -10.08 0.89
N THR A 75 -2.67 -11.31 1.16
CA THR A 75 -2.03 -12.49 0.60
C THR A 75 -2.07 -12.47 -0.93
N ASP A 76 -1.15 -13.19 -1.57
CA ASP A 76 -1.10 -13.35 -3.03
C ASP A 76 -2.23 -14.26 -3.57
N GLN A 77 -3.48 -13.93 -3.25
CA GLN A 77 -4.64 -14.43 -3.98
C GLN A 77 -4.85 -13.55 -5.22
N ASP A 78 -5.53 -14.08 -6.25
CA ASP A 78 -5.79 -13.41 -7.53
C ASP A 78 -6.78 -12.23 -7.39
N LEU A 79 -6.37 -11.20 -6.64
CA LEU A 79 -7.06 -9.93 -6.53
C LEU A 79 -6.69 -9.06 -7.73
N ARG A 80 -7.69 -8.59 -8.46
CA ARG A 80 -7.49 -7.63 -9.55
C ARG A 80 -7.53 -6.22 -8.97
N ASP A 81 -6.82 -5.29 -9.60
CA ASP A 81 -6.83 -3.88 -9.19
C ASP A 81 -8.25 -3.28 -9.13
N ALA A 82 -9.17 -3.75 -9.99
CA ALA A 82 -10.57 -3.37 -9.95
C ALA A 82 -11.26 -3.75 -8.63
N ASP A 83 -10.96 -4.93 -8.10
CA ASP A 83 -11.53 -5.43 -6.85
C ASP A 83 -10.94 -4.70 -5.62
N VAL A 84 -9.70 -4.19 -5.73
CA VAL A 84 -9.04 -3.38 -4.69
C VAL A 84 -9.55 -1.93 -4.69
N ARG A 85 -10.03 -1.44 -5.84
CA ARG A 85 -10.48 -0.04 -6.04
C ARG A 85 -11.99 0.15 -5.82
N SER A 86 -12.80 -0.91 -5.97
CA SER A 86 -14.26 -0.91 -5.84
C SER A 86 -14.73 -0.92 -4.40
#